data_AF-A0A533YCZ0-F1
#
_entry.id   AF-A0A533YCZ0-F1
#
_cell.length_a   1.000
_cell.length_b   1.000
_cell.length_c   1.000
_cell.angle_alpha   90.00
_cell.angle_beta   90.00
_cell.angle_gamma   90.00
#
_symmetry.space_group_name_H-M   'P 1'
#
loop_
_entity.id
_entity.type
_entity.pdbx_description
1 polymer ?
#
loop_
_entity_poly.entity_id
_entity_poly.type
_entity_poly.pdbx_seq_one_letter_code
_entity_poly.pdbx_strand_id
1 'polypeptide(L)'
;MELSRRIQQAETGTVSGDVLPRVVTDLCHKIRRDLQLRIDAGNWGQFQVRRSIGTPQELVVLNGIGLPDRGGWQRSRILIMMKEVGPLG
;
A
#
# COMPACT_ATOMS: atom_id res chain seq x y z
N MET A 1 1.37 9.66 -12.80
CA MET A 1 2.61 10.15 -12.16
C MET A 1 2.35 11.24 -11.12
N GLU A 2 1.28 12.03 -11.25
CA GLU A 2 0.94 13.14 -10.33
C GLU A 2 0.76 12.73 -8.86
N LEU A 3 0.05 11.62 -8.60
CA LEU A 3 -0.19 11.17 -7.22
C LEU A 3 1.10 10.80 -6.46
N SER A 4 2.04 10.15 -7.14
CA SER A 4 3.33 9.75 -6.57
C SER A 4 4.11 10.97 -6.07
N ARG A 5 4.05 12.06 -6.84
CA ARG A 5 4.71 13.34 -6.55
C ARG A 5 4.12 14.01 -5.31
N ARG A 6 2.80 14.04 -5.17
CA ARG A 6 2.13 14.63 -3.99
C ARG A 6 2.44 13.88 -2.70
N ILE A 7 2.47 12.55 -2.75
CA ILE A 7 2.81 11.74 -1.57
C ILE A 7 4.27 11.98 -1.15
N GLN A 8 5.21 12.05 -2.11
CA GLN A 8 6.61 12.40 -1.80
C GLN A 8 6.76 13.80 -1.20
N GLN A 9 6.05 14.78 -1.73
CA GLN A 9 6.05 16.16 -1.21
C GLN A 9 5.56 16.23 0.23
N ALA A 10 4.49 15.52 0.56
CA ALA A 10 3.95 15.45 1.92
C ALA A 10 4.88 14.70 2.89
N GLU A 11 5.68 13.74 2.41
CA GLU A 11 6.57 12.92 3.24
C GLU A 11 7.96 13.54 3.49
N THR A 12 8.51 14.29 2.52
CA THR A 12 9.95 14.64 2.52
C THR A 12 10.24 16.10 2.18
N GLY A 13 9.24 16.88 1.75
CA GLY A 13 9.44 18.25 1.25
C GLY A 13 10.26 18.34 -0.04
N THR A 14 10.70 17.22 -0.63
CA THR A 14 11.49 17.16 -1.88
C THR A 14 11.01 16.02 -2.79
N VAL A 15 10.80 16.32 -4.07
CA VAL A 15 10.35 15.35 -5.07
C VAL A 15 11.57 14.73 -5.75
N SER A 16 11.92 13.51 -5.38
CA SER A 16 12.87 12.68 -6.14
C SER A 16 12.07 11.65 -6.94
N GLY A 17 12.00 11.85 -8.26
CA GLY A 17 11.10 11.15 -9.18
C GLY A 17 11.24 9.62 -9.29
N ASP A 18 12.18 8.99 -8.59
CA ASP A 18 12.55 7.58 -8.79
C ASP A 18 12.26 6.62 -7.62
N VAL A 19 11.71 7.07 -6.49
CA VAL A 19 11.49 6.21 -5.32
C VAL A 19 10.02 6.21 -4.89
N LEU A 20 9.40 5.01 -4.83
CA LEU A 20 8.07 4.85 -4.25
C LEU A 20 8.00 5.51 -2.86
N PRO A 21 6.94 6.26 -2.53
CA PRO A 21 6.81 6.89 -1.21
C PRO A 21 6.99 5.87 -0.08
N ARG A 22 7.59 6.31 1.03
CA ARG A 22 7.99 5.40 2.12
C ARG A 22 6.78 4.66 2.68
N VAL A 23 5.66 5.35 2.84
CA VAL A 23 4.39 4.74 3.27
C VAL A 23 3.95 3.58 2.38
N VAL A 24 4.13 3.67 1.07
CA VAL A 24 3.75 2.62 0.11
C VAL A 24 4.69 1.43 0.26
N THR A 25 5.99 1.69 0.38
CA THR A 25 7.02 0.67 0.61
C THR A 25 6.80 -0.07 1.93
N ASP A 26 6.47 0.66 3.01
CA ASP A 26 6.14 0.07 4.31
C ASP A 26 4.88 -0.80 4.25
N LEU A 27 3.85 -0.35 3.52
CA LEU A 27 2.63 -1.12 3.33
C LEU A 27 2.89 -2.40 2.53
N CYS A 28 3.68 -2.33 1.46
CA CYS A 28 4.17 -3.51 0.72
C CYS A 28 4.86 -4.51 1.65
N HIS A 29 5.81 -4.06 2.46
CA HIS A 29 6.54 -4.93 3.40
C HIS A 29 5.64 -5.57 4.44
N LYS A 30 4.62 -4.84 4.93
CA LYS A 30 3.64 -5.38 5.86
C LYS A 30 2.81 -6.49 5.20
N ILE A 31 2.22 -6.21 4.03
CA ILE A 31 1.38 -7.18 3.32
C ILE A 31 2.19 -8.41 2.95
N ARG A 32 3.45 -8.26 2.53
CA ARG A 32 4.35 -9.40 2.30
C ARG A 32 4.46 -10.32 3.52
N ARG A 33 4.75 -9.74 4.69
CA ARG A 33 4.88 -10.50 5.94
C ARG A 33 3.57 -11.21 6.29
N ASP A 34 2.45 -10.49 6.23
CA ASP A 34 1.13 -11.04 6.51
C ASP A 34 0.78 -12.19 5.53
N LEU A 35 1.17 -12.06 4.27
CA LEU A 35 0.90 -13.04 3.23
C LEU A 35 1.72 -14.32 3.43
N GLN A 36 3.00 -14.21 3.80
CA GLN A 36 3.83 -15.36 4.15
C GLN A 36 3.22 -16.14 5.32
N LEU A 37 2.89 -15.46 6.42
CA LEU A 37 2.26 -16.10 7.58
C LEU A 37 0.94 -16.80 7.23
N ARG A 38 0.14 -16.22 6.33
CA ARG A 38 -1.12 -16.81 5.87
C ARG A 38 -0.91 -18.03 5.00
N ILE A 39 0.05 -17.99 4.07
CA ILE A 39 0.42 -19.15 3.24
C ILE A 39 0.89 -20.31 4.12
N ASP A 40 1.78 -20.03 5.07
CA ASP A 40 2.32 -21.04 5.99
C ASP A 40 1.21 -21.68 6.85
N ALA A 41 0.18 -20.90 7.18
CA ALA A 41 -1.02 -21.37 7.88
C ALA A 41 -2.08 -22.03 6.96
N GLY A 42 -1.83 -22.19 5.66
CA GLY A 42 -2.79 -22.73 4.70
C GLY A 42 -4.01 -21.82 4.46
N ASN A 43 -3.93 -20.54 4.83
CA ASN A 43 -4.98 -19.55 4.65
C ASN A 43 -4.81 -18.84 3.29
N TRP A 44 -5.57 -19.31 2.31
CA TRP A 44 -5.56 -18.80 0.94
C TRP A 44 -6.57 -17.66 0.70
N GLY A 45 -7.19 -17.13 1.76
CA GLY A 45 -8.10 -16.01 1.65
C GLY A 45 -7.36 -14.71 1.34
N GLN A 46 -7.83 -13.97 0.34
CA GLN A 46 -7.39 -12.60 0.11
C GLN A 46 -7.65 -11.75 1.36
N PHE A 47 -6.81 -10.74 1.56
CA PHE A 47 -6.97 -9.82 2.68
C PHE A 47 -6.61 -8.40 2.28
N GLN A 48 -7.12 -7.45 3.06
CA GLN A 48 -7.00 -6.04 2.78
C GLN A 48 -6.39 -5.33 3.99
N VAL A 49 -5.49 -4.39 3.71
CA VAL A 49 -4.89 -3.49 4.69
C VAL A 49 -5.11 -2.06 4.20
N ARG A 50 -5.89 -1.29 4.95
CA ARG A 50 -6.16 0.11 4.65
C ARG A 50 -5.28 1.01 5.52
N ARG A 51 -4.70 2.05 4.92
CA ARG A 51 -3.93 3.09 5.60
C ARG A 51 -4.31 4.44 5.05
N SER A 52 -4.65 5.38 5.93
CA SER A 52 -4.90 6.77 5.55
C SER A 52 -3.66 7.60 5.89
N ILE A 53 -3.29 8.51 4.99
CA ILE A 53 -2.14 9.43 5.15
C ILE A 53 -2.51 10.83 4.69
N GLY A 54 -1.78 11.82 5.17
CA GLY A 54 -2.00 13.23 4.86
C GLY A 54 -2.81 13.95 5.93
N THR A 55 -3.28 15.13 5.59
CA THR A 55 -4.07 15.99 6.48
C THR A 55 -5.57 15.80 6.21
N PRO A 56 -6.47 16.27 7.09
CA PRO A 56 -7.91 16.23 6.82
C PRO A 56 -8.32 16.93 5.51
N GLN A 57 -7.52 17.89 5.03
CA GLN A 57 -7.74 18.60 3.77
C GLN A 57 -7.17 17.85 2.55
N GLU A 58 -6.15 17.01 2.74
CA GLU A 58 -5.46 16.25 1.69
C GLU A 58 -5.25 14.79 2.10
N LEU A 59 -6.36 14.08 2.32
CA LEU A 59 -6.31 12.70 2.77
C LEU A 59 -6.12 11.76 1.58
N VAL A 60 -5.06 10.95 1.60
CA VAL A 60 -4.88 9.83 0.68
C VAL A 60 -5.16 8.53 1.41
N VAL A 61 -6.03 7.72 0.84
CA VAL A 61 -6.29 6.36 1.32
C VAL A 61 -5.51 5.39 0.45
N LEU A 62 -4.60 4.68 1.09
CA LEU A 62 -3.93 3.51 0.55
C LEU A 62 -4.76 2.27 0.89
N ASN A 63 -5.06 1.49 -0.13
CA ASN A 63 -5.70 0.21 0.02
C ASN A 63 -4.83 -0.89 -0.56
N GLY A 64 -4.14 -1.62 0.32
CA GLY A 64 -3.33 -2.75 -0.06
C GLY A 64 -4.11 -4.06 0.03
N ILE A 65 -3.98 -4.91 -0.97
CA ILE A 65 -4.62 -6.23 -1.05
C ILE A 65 -3.53 -7.27 -1.23
N GLY A 66 -3.52 -8.26 -0.34
CA GLY A 66 -2.70 -9.46 -0.47
C GLY A 66 -3.50 -10.56 -1.18
N LEU A 67 -2.96 -11.04 -2.29
CA LEU A 67 -3.51 -12.13 -3.09
C LEU A 67 -2.61 -13.35 -2.96
N PRO A 68 -2.88 -14.24 -1.99
CA PRO A 68 -2.13 -15.48 -1.85
C PRO A 68 -2.41 -16.43 -3.02
N ASP A 69 -1.38 -17.13 -3.47
CA ASP A 69 -1.46 -18.16 -4.52
C ASP A 69 -1.04 -19.53 -3.96
N ARG A 70 -1.72 -20.59 -4.39
CA ARG A 70 -1.43 -21.95 -3.92
C ARG A 70 -0.07 -22.48 -4.36
N GLY A 71 0.53 -21.92 -5.41
CA GLY A 71 1.91 -22.16 -5.79
C GLY A 71 2.92 -21.41 -4.93
N GLY A 72 2.48 -20.80 -3.83
CA GLY A 72 3.32 -20.21 -2.80
C GLY A 72 3.60 -18.72 -3.00
N TRP A 73 4.48 -18.20 -2.14
CA TRP A 73 4.80 -16.77 -2.06
C TRP A 73 5.24 -16.18 -3.42
N GLN A 74 6.03 -16.89 -4.22
CA GLN A 74 6.55 -16.39 -5.50
C GLN A 74 5.45 -16.10 -6.54
N ARG A 75 4.33 -16.82 -6.46
CA ARG A 75 3.18 -16.62 -7.34
C ARG A 75 2.13 -15.67 -6.77
N SER A 76 2.24 -15.38 -5.47
CA SER A 76 1.35 -14.42 -4.81
C SER A 76 1.59 -13.01 -5.31
N ARG A 77 0.59 -12.15 -5.14
CA ARG A 77 0.61 -10.77 -5.63
C ARG A 77 0.17 -9.81 -4.54
N ILE A 78 0.72 -8.60 -4.60
CA ILE A 78 0.29 -7.48 -3.77
C ILE A 78 -0.22 -6.40 -4.71
N LEU A 79 -1.46 -5.96 -4.50
CA LEU A 79 -2.02 -4.82 -5.20
C LEU A 79 -2.12 -3.66 -4.22
N ILE A 80 -1.65 -2.48 -4.58
CA ILE A 80 -1.85 -1.26 -3.79
C ILE A 80 -2.60 -0.25 -4.66
N MET A 81 -3.77 0.13 -4.20
CA MET A 81 -4.55 1.23 -4.76
C MET A 81 -4.36 2.47 -3.90
N MET A 82 -4.15 3.61 -4.55
CA MET A 82 -4.04 4.91 -3.89
C MET A 82 -5.18 5.79 -4.37
N LYS A 83 -5.97 6.32 -3.45
CA LYS A 83 -7.09 7.19 -3.76
C LYS A 83 -6.98 8.47 -2.95
N GLU A 84 -7.00 9.61 -3.63
CA GLU A 84 -7.25 10.89 -2.98
C GLU A 84 -8.71 10.95 -2.53
N VAL A 85 -8.90 11.30 -1.27
CA VAL A 85 -10.21 11.52 -0.67
C VAL A 85 -10.26 13.01 -0.40
N GLY A 86 -11.18 13.71 -1.07
CA GLY A 86 -11.42 15.13 -0.83
C GLY A 86 -11.79 15.39 0.64
N PRO A 87 -11.85 16.67 1.05
CA PRO A 87 -12.18 17.01 2.43
C PRO A 87 -13.45 16.28 2.87
N LEU A 88 -13.45 15.79 4.11
CA LEU A 88 -14.65 15.28 4.78
C LEU A 88 -15.65 16.45 4.83
N GLY A 89 -16.53 16.54 3.84
CA GLY A 89 -17.68 17.43 3.80
C GLY A 89 -18.83 16.87 4.61
#